data_AF-A0A2S7IMY9-F1
#
_entry.id   AF-A0A2S7IMY9-F1
#
_cell.length_a   1.000
_cell.length_b   1.000
_cell.length_c   1.000
_cell.angle_alpha   90.00
_cell.angle_beta   90.00
_cell.angle_gamma   90.00
#
_symmetry.space_group_name_H-M   'P 1'
#
loop_
_entity.id
_entity.type
_entity.pdbx_description
1 polymer ?
#
loop_
_entity_poly.entity_id
_entity_poly.type
_entity_poly.pdbx_seq_one_letter_code
_entity_poly.pdbx_strand_id
1 'polypeptide(L)'
;MKKLFEFVTPLTLMAGAGLLIIGQGLLHLGEENNVLQFFFGVPLLFGAVVVHIIIWGMLKRNVLYIWLVEFVLVGSFLYAFFFRW
;
A
#
# COMPACT_ATOMS: atom_id res chain seq x y z
N MET A 1 -7.64 -18.44 -10.76
CA MET A 1 -6.28 -18.11 -10.30
C MET A 1 -5.72 -16.84 -10.94
N LYS A 2 -5.58 -16.71 -12.28
CA LYS A 2 -5.04 -15.49 -12.92
C LYS A 2 -5.70 -14.16 -12.47
N LYS A 3 -7.03 -14.11 -12.43
CA LYS A 3 -7.79 -12.93 -11.94
C LYS A 3 -7.49 -12.52 -10.49
N LEU A 4 -7.06 -13.47 -9.64
CA LEU A 4 -6.70 -13.15 -8.25
C LEU A 4 -5.35 -12.43 -8.20
N PHE A 5 -4.36 -12.87 -8.98
CA PHE A 5 -3.05 -12.23 -9.06
C PHE A 5 -3.07 -10.90 -9.82
N GLU A 6 -4.09 -10.68 -10.64
CA GLU A 6 -4.39 -9.37 -11.25
C GLU A 6 -4.89 -8.36 -10.22
N PHE A 7 -5.60 -8.82 -9.18
CA PHE A 7 -6.20 -7.93 -8.18
C PHE A 7 -5.36 -7.81 -6.91
N VAL A 8 -4.74 -8.92 -6.49
CA VAL A 8 -3.84 -9.00 -5.33
C VAL A 8 -2.42 -8.85 -5.84
N THR A 9 -1.90 -7.65 -5.65
CA THR A 9 -0.54 -7.22 -6.00
C THR A 9 0.14 -6.60 -4.78
N PRO A 10 1.48 -6.50 -4.75
CA PRO A 10 2.18 -5.94 -3.59
C PRO A 10 1.68 -4.56 -3.14
N LEU A 11 1.39 -3.63 -4.06
CA LEU A 11 0.86 -2.32 -3.68
C LEU A 11 -0.58 -2.40 -3.17
N THR A 12 -1.43 -3.27 -3.71
CA THR A 12 -2.79 -3.45 -3.16
C THR A 12 -2.78 -4.07 -1.77
N LEU A 13 -1.79 -4.90 -1.44
CA LEU A 13 -1.59 -5.41 -0.08
C LEU A 13 -1.15 -4.29 0.88
N MET A 14 -0.23 -3.43 0.44
CA MET A 14 0.18 -2.24 1.19
C MET A 14 -0.98 -1.26 1.39
N ALA A 15 -1.82 -1.06 0.37
CA ALA A 15 -3.06 -0.29 0.47
C ALA A 15 -4.01 -0.90 1.51
N GLY A 16 -4.19 -2.23 1.50
CA GLY A 16 -4.96 -2.95 2.51
C GLY A 16 -4.42 -2.75 3.93
N ALA A 17 -3.11 -2.74 4.12
CA ALA A 17 -2.49 -2.42 5.41
C ALA A 17 -2.82 -0.97 5.85
N GLY A 18 -2.74 -0.01 4.93
CA GLY A 18 -3.16 1.37 5.18
C GLY A 18 -4.62 1.46 5.63
N LEU A 19 -5.52 0.71 5.00
CA LEU A 19 -6.93 0.65 5.39
C LEU A 19 -7.12 0.10 6.82
N LEU A 20 -6.37 -0.94 7.21
CA LEU A 20 -6.43 -1.49 8.56
C LEU A 20 -5.95 -0.48 9.61
N ILE A 21 -4.87 0.26 9.31
CA ILE A 21 -4.34 1.31 10.19
C ILE A 21 -5.36 2.44 10.38
N ILE A 22 -6.00 2.88 9.29
CA ILE A 22 -7.10 3.87 9.34
C ILE A 22 -8.23 3.35 10.23
N GLY A 23 -8.64 2.09 10.03
CA GLY A 23 -9.70 1.46 10.83
C GLY A 23 -9.38 1.42 12.32
N GLN A 24 -8.14 1.06 12.68
CA GLN A 24 -7.69 1.09 14.08
C GLN A 24 -7.70 2.49 14.66
N GLY A 25 -7.21 3.49 13.91
CA GLY A 25 -7.24 4.89 14.31
C GLY A 25 -8.67 5.42 14.54
N LEU A 26 -9.61 5.05 13.67
CA LEU A 26 -11.03 5.46 13.78
C LEU A 26 -11.76 4.80 14.96
N LEU A 27 -11.48 3.53 15.27
CA LEU A 27 -12.14 2.83 16.36
C LEU A 27 -11.69 3.30 17.74
N HIS A 28 -10.51 3.92 17.83
CA HIS A 28 -9.88 4.31 19.10
C HIS A 28 -9.41 5.77 19.10
N LEU A 29 -10.19 6.68 18.52
CA LEU A 29 -9.88 8.12 18.36
C LEU A 29 -9.58 8.87 19.68
N GLY A 30 -9.93 8.29 20.84
CA GLY A 30 -9.69 8.88 22.15
C GLY A 30 -8.25 8.76 22.66
N GLU A 31 -7.38 8.00 22.00
CA GLU A 31 -5.97 7.86 22.39
C GLU A 31 -5.06 8.67 21.46
N GLU A 32 -4.08 9.38 22.04
CA GLU A 32 -3.18 10.31 21.33
C GLU A 32 -2.47 9.68 20.10
N ASN A 33 -2.07 8.40 20.20
CA ASN A 33 -1.37 7.70 19.13
C ASN A 33 -2.27 7.31 17.94
N ASN A 34 -3.59 7.27 18.13
CA ASN A 34 -4.51 6.71 17.14
C ASN A 34 -4.93 7.74 16.08
N VAL A 35 -4.92 9.03 16.45
CA VAL A 35 -5.01 10.13 15.48
C VAL A 35 -3.82 10.08 14.52
N LEU A 36 -2.61 9.84 15.05
CA LEU A 36 -1.40 9.72 14.25
C LEU A 36 -1.45 8.51 13.29
N GLN A 37 -1.96 7.36 13.76
CA GLN A 37 -2.21 6.19 12.91
C GLN A 37 -3.18 6.52 11.77
N PHE A 38 -4.28 7.21 12.04
CA PHE A 38 -5.20 7.66 10.99
C PHE A 38 -4.49 8.56 9.96
N PHE A 39 -3.72 9.55 10.42
CA PHE A 39 -2.97 10.45 9.54
C PHE A 39 -1.89 9.76 8.70
N PHE A 40 -1.27 8.69 9.18
CA PHE A 40 -0.29 7.91 8.41
C PHE A 40 -0.94 6.86 7.49
N GLY A 41 -2.05 6.27 7.93
CA GLY A 41 -2.77 5.26 7.15
C GLY A 41 -3.37 5.81 5.87
N VAL A 42 -3.87 7.06 5.89
CA VAL A 42 -4.46 7.72 4.71
C VAL A 42 -3.43 7.89 3.56
N PRO A 43 -2.26 8.53 3.76
CA PRO A 43 -1.21 8.59 2.75
C PRO A 43 -0.73 7.24 2.27
N LEU A 44 -0.62 6.24 3.17
CA LEU A 44 -0.20 4.89 2.79
C LEU A 44 -1.22 4.23 1.85
N LEU A 45 -2.50 4.30 2.19
CA LEU A 45 -3.60 3.77 1.37
C LEU A 45 -3.64 4.46 0.00
N PHE A 46 -3.78 5.78 -0.02
CA PHE A 46 -3.93 6.53 -1.26
C PHE A 46 -2.67 6.48 -2.12
N GLY A 47 -1.50 6.62 -1.51
CA GLY A 47 -0.22 6.53 -2.20
C GLY A 47 -0.07 5.19 -2.90
N ALA A 48 -0.32 4.08 -2.19
CA ALA A 48 -0.22 2.75 -2.76
C ALA A 48 -1.24 2.51 -3.91
N VAL A 49 -2.49 2.95 -3.74
CA VAL A 49 -3.53 2.82 -4.79
C VAL A 49 -3.18 3.64 -6.03
N VAL A 50 -2.77 4.90 -5.87
CA VAL A 50 -2.42 5.78 -7.00
C VAL A 50 -1.23 5.22 -7.76
N VAL A 51 -0.17 4.81 -7.06
CA VAL A 51 1.02 4.23 -7.68
C VAL A 51 0.67 2.92 -8.41
N HIS A 52 -0.17 2.06 -7.82
CA HIS A 52 -0.64 0.84 -8.46
C HIS A 52 -1.37 1.13 -9.79
N ILE A 53 -2.29 2.10 -9.81
CA ILE A 53 -3.04 2.48 -11.03
C ILE A 53 -2.10 2.98 -12.13
N ILE A 54 -1.09 3.78 -11.76
CA ILE A 54 -0.08 4.29 -12.71
C ILE A 54 0.71 3.13 -13.32
N ILE A 55 1.24 2.23 -12.49
CA ILE A 55 2.01 1.06 -12.94
C ILE A 55 1.16 0.15 -13.83
N TRP A 56 -0.09 -0.09 -13.41
CA TRP A 56 -1.07 -0.89 -14.16
C TRP A 56 -1.29 -0.35 -15.58
N GLY A 57 -1.40 0.98 -15.71
CA GLY A 57 -1.50 1.67 -16.99
C GLY A 57 -0.21 1.58 -17.83
N MET A 58 0.94 1.87 -17.22
CA MET A 58 2.25 1.89 -17.90
C MET A 58 2.66 0.52 -18.44
N LEU A 59 2.39 -0.55 -17.70
CA LEU A 59 2.79 -1.92 -18.04
C LEU A 59 1.75 -2.69 -18.86
N LYS A 60 0.74 -1.98 -19.39
CA LYS A 60 -0.31 -2.55 -20.26
C LYS A 60 -0.98 -3.79 -19.64
N ARG A 61 -1.19 -3.77 -18.32
CA ARG A 61 -1.80 -4.88 -17.56
C ARG A 61 -1.02 -6.21 -17.61
N ASN A 62 0.28 -6.19 -17.91
CA ASN A 62 1.11 -7.38 -17.82
C ASN A 62 1.41 -7.70 -16.34
N VAL A 63 0.66 -8.65 -15.79
CA VAL A 63 0.67 -9.04 -14.38
C VAL A 63 2.07 -9.35 -13.85
N LEU A 64 2.91 -10.03 -14.64
CA LEU A 64 4.25 -10.43 -14.20
C LEU A 64 5.15 -9.21 -13.99
N TYR A 65 5.13 -8.25 -14.92
CA TYR A 65 5.93 -7.03 -14.78
C TYR A 65 5.39 -6.13 -13.66
N ILE A 66 4.07 -6.06 -13.50
CA ILE A 66 3.44 -5.30 -12.42
C ILE A 66 3.89 -5.83 -11.08
N TRP A 67 3.79 -7.15 -10.87
CA TRP A 67 4.28 -7.81 -9.67
C TRP A 67 5.75 -7.52 -9.40
N LEU A 68 6.61 -7.63 -10.42
CA LEU A 68 8.04 -7.40 -10.27
C LEU A 68 8.37 -5.95 -9.87
N VAL A 69 7.77 -4.97 -10.55
CA VAL A 69 7.99 -3.55 -10.26
C VAL A 69 7.44 -3.19 -8.88
N GLU A 70 6.24 -3.62 -8.56
CA GLU A 70 5.62 -3.33 -7.27
C GLU A 70 6.35 -3.99 -6.11
N PHE A 71 6.87 -5.20 -6.29
CA PHE A 71 7.63 -5.89 -5.26
C PHE A 71 8.92 -5.12 -4.92
N VAL A 72 9.62 -4.62 -5.93
CA VAL A 72 10.82 -3.78 -5.73
C VAL A 72 10.45 -2.46 -5.06
N LEU A 73 9.36 -1.80 -5.47
CA LEU A 73 8.92 -0.54 -4.87
C LEU A 73 8.51 -0.71 -3.40
N VAL A 74 7.65 -1.70 -3.11
CA VAL A 74 7.21 -2.02 -1.74
C VAL A 74 8.40 -2.40 -0.87
N GLY A 75 9.27 -3.28 -1.36
CA GLY A 75 10.49 -3.67 -0.64
C GLY A 75 11.41 -2.48 -0.33
N SER A 76 11.60 -1.59 -1.32
CA SER A 76 12.40 -0.37 -1.16
C SER A 76 11.76 0.61 -0.17
N PHE A 77 10.44 0.77 -0.20
CA PHE A 77 9.69 1.60 0.74
C PHE A 77 9.81 1.08 2.17
N LEU A 78 9.59 -0.22 2.38
CA LEU A 78 9.74 -0.85 3.70
C LEU A 78 11.17 -0.72 4.21
N TYR A 79 12.17 -0.95 3.35
CA TYR A 79 13.57 -0.77 3.73
C TYR A 79 13.87 0.68 4.15
N ALA A 80 13.42 1.66 3.36
CA ALA A 80 13.61 3.07 3.69
C ALA A 80 12.91 3.46 5.01
N PHE A 81 11.70 2.94 5.25
CA PHE A 81 10.93 3.21 6.45
C PHE A 81 11.53 2.59 7.71
N PHE A 82 12.01 1.35 7.66
CA PHE A 82 12.52 0.64 8.85
C PHE A 82 14.00 0.88 9.16
N PHE A 83 14.82 1.19 8.16
CA PHE A 83 16.29 1.25 8.34
C PHE A 83 16.89 2.63 8.12
N ARG A 84 16.11 3.61 7.65
CA ARG A 84 16.61 4.94 7.29
C ARG A 84 15.82 6.09 7.91
N TRP A 85 14.85 5.77 8.76
CA TRP A 85 14.04 6.69 9.56
C TRP A 85 14.28 6.45 11.05
#